data_AF-A0AA88NYM8-F1
#
_entry.id   AF-A0AA88NYM8-F1
#
_cell.length_a   1.000
_cell.length_b   1.000
_cell.length_c   1.000
_cell.angle_alpha   90.00
_cell.angle_beta   90.00
_cell.angle_gamma   90.00
#
_symmetry.space_group_name_H-M   'P 1'
#
loop_
_entity.id
_entity.type
_entity.pdbx_description
1 polymer ?
#
loop_
_entity_poly.entity_id
_entity_poly.type
_entity_poly.pdbx_seq_one_letter_code
_entity_poly.pdbx_strand_id
1 'polypeptide(L)'
;MDKLGNSCPKKPARFVSEDYRKQHTDDIEGLIWSFLFFIKVSIVKYKDVNKCPDMYKNIIIYDLQIERGGKDYIWKVFKLLSQEDDINCVLDNCYILQSSRDILNLIKHYANFGEKDPKYIMINSWIYKLYPEKLFVFLVGKQLNRTEKADEIVSVIEGQYKKYTYEDLREGIRSCRENNKDLNDLYVEFAHYARDTLQGIYTHGRLDPCKEAWFTTYFTATMISESIRNFRSFVINIMILDMSLSQNPEFLLEKLPMARGGSWINSDKRGFYGASTPVSGRKPRLKKLIEDEEEIFKKWLLHRNKSEIDTETIKCLLELVYGKLRLRTDPSLLETFITNYVHFKKEIKSKIPPELLRGSHGRQISLQNMNLSFYHF
;
A
#
# COMPACT_ATOMS: atom_id res chain seq x y z
N MET A 1 25.45 6.22 4.24
CA MET A 1 24.05 5.98 3.84
C MET A 1 24.06 5.70 2.36
N ASP A 2 23.93 4.43 1.98
CA ASP A 2 23.89 4.03 0.59
C ASP A 2 22.75 4.74 -0.12
N LYS A 3 23.00 5.20 -1.35
CA LYS A 3 21.94 5.68 -2.26
C LYS A 3 20.84 4.63 -2.22
N LEU A 4 19.62 5.02 -1.83
CA LEU A 4 18.42 4.21 -1.99
C LEU A 4 18.32 3.88 -3.49
N GLY A 5 18.95 2.78 -3.90
CA GLY A 5 19.02 2.35 -5.28
C GLY A 5 17.62 2.07 -5.78
N ASN A 6 17.42 2.20 -7.09
CA ASN A 6 16.14 1.87 -7.73
C ASN A 6 15.67 0.49 -7.28
N SER A 7 14.57 0.46 -6.50
CA SER A 7 14.01 -0.79 -5.97
C SER A 7 13.06 -1.47 -6.95
N CYS A 8 12.88 -0.93 -8.16
CA CYS A 8 12.13 -1.56 -9.24
C CYS A 8 13.05 -2.22 -10.27
N PRO A 9 12.85 -3.50 -10.60
CA PRO A 9 13.58 -4.14 -11.68
C PRO A 9 13.14 -3.59 -13.06
N LYS A 10 14.06 -3.57 -14.02
CA LYS A 10 13.79 -3.14 -15.42
C LYS A 10 13.06 -4.20 -16.25
N LYS A 11 13.00 -5.45 -15.78
CA LYS A 11 12.37 -6.61 -16.43
C LYS A 11 11.59 -7.42 -15.40
N PRO A 12 10.62 -8.25 -15.81
CA PRO A 12 9.96 -9.21 -14.92
C PRO A 12 10.99 -9.98 -14.08
N ALA A 13 10.78 -9.95 -12.77
CA ALA A 13 11.61 -10.61 -11.78
C ALA A 13 10.73 -11.16 -10.67
N ARG A 14 11.29 -12.05 -9.84
CA ARG A 14 10.60 -12.63 -8.67
C ARG A 14 11.02 -11.99 -7.35
N PHE A 15 10.05 -11.74 -6.46
CA PHE A 15 10.27 -11.07 -5.17
C PHE A 15 10.95 -12.01 -4.16
N VAL A 16 10.67 -13.30 -4.31
CA VAL A 16 11.13 -14.35 -3.40
C VAL A 16 12.21 -15.22 -4.08
N SER A 17 13.25 -15.60 -3.33
CA SER A 17 14.31 -16.49 -3.84
C SER A 17 13.79 -17.92 -4.09
N GLU A 18 14.53 -18.69 -4.90
CA GLU A 18 14.11 -20.03 -5.33
C GLU A 18 13.83 -21.01 -4.20
N ASP A 19 14.62 -20.94 -3.13
CA ASP A 19 14.53 -21.85 -1.99
C ASP A 19 13.15 -21.82 -1.31
N TYR A 20 12.49 -20.66 -1.32
CA TYR A 20 11.15 -20.51 -0.76
C TYR A 20 10.07 -20.76 -1.81
N ARG A 21 10.34 -20.60 -3.11
CA ARG A 21 9.34 -20.68 -4.19
C ARG A 21 8.86 -22.08 -4.54
N LYS A 22 9.56 -23.15 -4.15
CA LYS A 22 9.22 -24.54 -4.57
C LYS A 22 7.79 -24.98 -4.19
N GLN A 23 7.11 -24.25 -3.31
CA GLN A 23 5.77 -24.56 -2.82
C GLN A 23 4.74 -23.42 -3.01
N HIS A 24 5.10 -22.34 -3.71
CA HIS A 24 4.27 -21.13 -3.85
C HIS A 24 4.07 -20.73 -5.31
N THR A 25 2.97 -20.02 -5.59
CA THR A 25 2.67 -19.60 -6.96
C THR A 25 3.45 -18.36 -7.39
N ASP A 26 3.74 -18.26 -8.70
CA ASP A 26 4.24 -17.05 -9.35
C ASP A 26 3.09 -16.04 -9.65
N ASP A 27 1.83 -16.37 -9.36
CA ASP A 27 0.67 -15.57 -9.79
C ASP A 27 0.55 -14.23 -9.04
N ILE A 28 0.81 -14.21 -7.74
CA ILE A 28 0.82 -12.97 -6.95
C ILE A 28 1.84 -11.98 -7.55
N GLU A 29 3.02 -12.47 -7.93
CA GLU A 29 4.07 -11.66 -8.54
C GLU A 29 3.66 -11.12 -9.92
N GLY A 30 3.02 -11.96 -10.74
CA GLY A 30 2.47 -11.56 -12.02
C GLY A 30 1.41 -10.47 -11.91
N LEU A 31 0.48 -10.60 -10.94
CA LEU A 31 -0.55 -9.59 -10.71
C LEU A 31 0.06 -8.24 -10.31
N ILE A 32 1.06 -8.25 -9.42
CA ILE A 32 1.76 -7.03 -9.00
C ILE A 32 2.48 -6.38 -10.18
N TRP A 33 3.13 -7.20 -11.01
CA TRP A 33 3.78 -6.73 -12.23
C TRP A 33 2.81 -5.96 -13.11
N SER A 34 1.63 -6.54 -13.35
CA SER A 34 0.58 -5.93 -14.15
C SER A 34 0.01 -4.63 -13.59
N PHE A 35 -0.09 -4.50 -12.26
CA PHE A 35 -0.55 -3.26 -11.63
C PHE A 35 0.47 -2.13 -11.70
N LEU A 36 1.74 -2.40 -11.39
CA LEU A 36 2.72 -1.34 -11.10
C LEU A 36 3.68 -1.03 -12.27
N PHE A 37 3.92 -1.97 -13.19
CA PHE A 37 4.97 -1.80 -14.19
C PHE A 37 4.49 -1.23 -15.53
N PHE A 38 3.21 -0.90 -15.64
CA PHE A 38 2.62 -0.26 -16.82
C PHE A 38 2.33 1.25 -16.68
N ILE A 39 2.16 1.74 -15.45
CA ILE A 39 1.72 3.12 -15.26
C ILE A 39 2.94 4.05 -15.43
N LYS A 40 2.87 4.97 -16.41
CA LYS A 40 3.76 6.14 -16.47
C LYS A 40 3.54 6.93 -15.18
N VAL A 41 4.59 7.07 -14.38
CA VAL A 41 4.53 7.79 -13.11
C VAL A 41 4.23 9.25 -13.42
N SER A 42 3.00 9.65 -13.13
CA SER A 42 2.58 11.05 -13.10
C SER A 42 1.88 11.25 -11.78
N ILE A 43 2.58 11.80 -10.80
CA ILE A 43 1.94 12.16 -9.54
C ILE A 43 1.42 13.58 -9.68
N VAL A 44 0.13 13.73 -9.44
CA VAL A 44 -0.49 15.05 -9.33
C VAL A 44 -0.07 15.60 -7.97
N LYS A 45 0.88 16.54 -7.99
CA LYS A 45 1.07 17.45 -6.86
C LYS A 45 -0.12 18.40 -6.82
N TYR A 46 -0.42 18.92 -5.65
CA TYR A 46 -1.30 20.06 -5.51
C TYR A 46 -0.85 21.15 -6.50
N LYS A 47 -1.65 21.38 -7.56
CA LYS A 47 -1.28 22.26 -8.68
C LYS A 47 -2.50 23.06 -9.12
N ASP A 48 -2.93 23.96 -8.23
CA ASP A 48 -3.44 25.29 -8.56
C ASP A 48 -4.02 25.95 -7.29
N VAL A 49 -3.17 26.56 -6.48
CA VAL A 49 -3.63 27.60 -5.54
C VAL A 49 -4.24 28.78 -6.33
N ASN A 50 -3.81 28.95 -7.59
CA ASN A 50 -4.29 29.99 -8.50
C ASN A 50 -5.72 29.78 -9.05
N LYS A 51 -6.35 28.61 -8.88
CA LYS A 51 -7.75 28.39 -9.28
C LYS A 51 -8.76 28.51 -8.13
N CYS A 52 -8.31 28.57 -6.88
CA CYS A 52 -9.20 28.64 -5.73
C CYS A 52 -8.60 29.51 -4.60
N PRO A 53 -8.62 30.84 -4.74
CA PRO A 53 -7.95 31.77 -3.82
C PRO A 53 -8.46 31.71 -2.38
N ASP A 54 -9.69 31.25 -2.13
CA ASP A 54 -10.27 31.20 -0.76
C ASP A 54 -10.05 29.85 -0.04
N MET A 55 -9.23 28.95 -0.60
CA MET A 55 -9.14 27.59 -0.08
C MET A 55 -8.43 27.49 1.28
N TYR A 56 -7.51 28.40 1.61
CA TYR A 56 -6.83 28.43 2.92
C TYR A 56 -7.77 28.77 4.08
N LYS A 57 -8.93 29.41 3.80
CA LYS A 57 -9.93 29.71 4.83
C LYS A 57 -10.69 28.47 5.31
N ASN A 58 -10.59 27.36 4.57
CA ASN A 58 -11.31 26.12 4.84
C ASN A 58 -10.35 24.95 5.04
N ILE A 59 -9.18 25.19 5.65
CA ILE A 59 -8.21 24.13 5.90
C ILE A 59 -7.68 24.22 7.33
N ILE A 60 -7.56 23.05 7.96
CA ILE A 60 -6.96 22.90 9.29
C ILE A 60 -5.72 22.05 9.09
N ILE A 61 -4.56 22.54 9.51
CA ILE A 61 -3.29 21.81 9.42
C ILE A 61 -2.47 22.04 10.68
N TYR A 62 -1.91 20.96 11.20
CA TYR A 62 -0.94 20.94 12.28
C TYR A 62 0.48 20.79 11.71
N ASP A 63 1.41 21.58 12.25
CA ASP A 63 2.82 21.24 12.13
C ASP A 63 3.11 20.07 13.06
N LEU A 64 3.66 19.01 12.47
CA LEU A 64 4.09 17.82 13.15
C LEU A 64 5.58 17.62 12.94
N GLN A 65 6.36 17.69 14.02
CA GLN A 65 7.77 17.33 14.01
C GLN A 65 8.01 16.18 14.98
N ILE A 66 8.60 15.11 14.48
CA ILE A 66 9.00 13.96 15.27
C ILE A 66 10.47 13.66 15.04
N GLU A 67 11.14 13.20 16.08
CA GLU A 67 12.51 12.70 16.04
C GLU A 67 12.54 11.20 16.32
N ARG A 68 13.62 10.55 15.89
CA ARG A 68 13.81 9.13 16.16
C ARG A 68 14.27 8.92 17.61
N GLY A 69 13.50 8.16 18.39
CA GLY A 69 13.82 7.73 19.75
C GLY A 69 14.01 6.23 19.85
N GLY A 70 15.10 5.71 19.29
CA GLY A 70 15.37 4.26 19.32
C GLY A 70 14.36 3.46 18.49
N LYS A 71 13.41 2.79 19.15
CA LYS A 71 12.34 1.99 18.51
C LYS A 71 11.08 2.81 18.19
N ASP A 72 10.89 3.93 18.89
CA ASP A 72 9.69 4.77 18.78
C ASP A 72 10.04 6.19 18.29
N TYR A 73 9.02 7.00 18.06
CA TYR A 73 9.16 8.40 17.72
C TYR A 73 8.99 9.30 18.94
N ILE A 74 9.88 10.28 19.07
CA ILE A 74 9.79 11.35 20.05
C ILE A 74 9.07 12.51 19.39
N TRP A 75 7.91 12.86 19.93
CA TRP A 75 7.12 13.99 19.45
C TRP A 75 7.74 15.29 19.93
N LYS A 76 8.06 16.20 19.00
CA LYS A 76 8.68 17.49 19.29
C LYS A 76 7.72 18.65 19.15
N VAL A 77 6.99 18.67 18.03
CA VAL A 77 6.03 19.72 17.71
C VAL A 77 4.74 19.07 17.26
N PHE A 78 3.64 19.55 17.82
CA PHE A 78 2.29 19.33 17.34
C PHE A 78 1.50 20.59 17.64
N LYS A 79 1.40 21.49 16.66
CA LYS A 79 0.76 22.79 16.83
C LYS A 79 -0.07 23.14 15.61
N LEU A 80 -1.23 23.74 15.84
CA LEU A 80 -2.06 24.26 14.76
C LEU A 80 -1.30 25.37 14.02
N LEU A 81 -1.25 25.29 12.69
CA LEU A 81 -0.70 26.34 11.84
C LEU A 81 -1.72 27.47 11.73
N SER A 82 -1.26 28.70 11.96
CA SER A 82 -2.08 29.91 11.86
C SER A 82 -1.62 30.86 10.76
N GLN A 83 -0.41 30.67 10.22
CA GLN A 83 0.17 31.53 9.19
C GLN A 83 -0.13 30.95 7.81
N GLU A 84 -0.60 31.80 6.89
CA GLU A 84 -0.96 31.41 5.52
C GLU A 84 0.25 30.82 4.76
N ASP A 85 1.43 31.41 4.92
CA ASP A 85 2.66 30.94 4.27
C ASP A 85 3.05 29.52 4.69
N ASP A 86 2.88 29.17 5.98
CA ASP A 86 3.17 27.83 6.49
C ASP A 86 2.18 26.80 5.91
N ILE A 87 0.89 27.16 5.83
CA ILE A 87 -0.16 26.33 5.24
C ILE A 87 0.11 26.10 3.75
N ASN A 88 0.46 27.16 3.01
CA ASN A 88 0.78 27.09 1.59
C ASN A 88 2.01 26.20 1.35
N CYS A 89 3.04 26.29 2.20
CA CYS A 89 4.21 25.41 2.14
C CYS A 89 3.84 23.92 2.26
N VAL A 90 2.89 23.58 3.15
CA VAL A 90 2.35 22.23 3.26
C VAL A 90 1.60 21.82 1.99
N LEU A 91 0.72 22.69 1.50
CA LEU A 91 -0.11 22.42 0.32
C LEU A 91 0.72 22.24 -0.95
N ASP A 92 1.71 23.09 -1.20
CA ASP A 92 2.62 22.98 -2.36
C ASP A 92 3.40 21.66 -2.39
N ASN A 93 3.57 21.04 -1.22
CA ASN A 93 4.23 19.75 -1.04
C ASN A 93 3.26 18.58 -0.79
N CYS A 94 1.97 18.78 -1.04
CA CYS A 94 0.93 17.79 -0.84
C CYS A 94 0.58 17.06 -2.15
N TYR A 95 0.62 15.72 -2.13
CA TYR A 95 0.11 14.90 -3.23
C TYR A 95 -1.39 14.66 -3.04
N ILE A 96 -2.20 15.04 -4.02
CA ILE A 96 -3.65 14.77 -3.97
C ILE A 96 -3.91 13.41 -4.62
N LEU A 97 -4.49 12.48 -3.87
CA LEU A 97 -4.83 11.16 -4.36
C LEU A 97 -6.34 11.07 -4.54
N GLN A 98 -6.79 11.11 -5.79
CA GLN A 98 -8.22 11.11 -6.14
C GLN A 98 -8.66 9.77 -6.74
N SER A 99 -7.73 8.87 -7.02
CA SER A 99 -8.02 7.59 -7.66
C SER A 99 -6.95 6.55 -7.34
N SER A 100 -7.26 5.28 -7.61
CA SER A 100 -6.31 4.17 -7.57
C SER A 100 -5.08 4.40 -8.44
N ARG A 101 -5.21 5.12 -9.56
CA ARG A 101 -4.06 5.47 -10.40
C ARG A 101 -3.08 6.39 -9.68
N ASP A 102 -3.58 7.38 -8.93
CA ASP A 102 -2.75 8.30 -8.14
C ASP A 102 -2.06 7.55 -7.00
N ILE A 103 -2.81 6.67 -6.33
CA ILE A 103 -2.30 5.78 -5.28
C ILE A 103 -1.17 4.89 -5.81
N LEU A 104 -1.37 4.20 -6.93
CA LEU A 104 -0.36 3.32 -7.54
C LEU A 104 0.88 4.12 -7.99
N ASN A 105 0.69 5.33 -8.51
CA ASN A 105 1.79 6.22 -8.90
C ASN A 105 2.61 6.68 -7.68
N LEU A 106 1.95 7.04 -6.58
CA LEU A 106 2.61 7.40 -5.33
C LEU A 106 3.40 6.20 -4.78
N ILE A 107 2.78 5.02 -4.74
CA ILE A 107 3.41 3.78 -4.28
C ILE A 107 4.71 3.51 -5.06
N LYS A 108 4.63 3.57 -6.39
CA LYS A 108 5.76 3.35 -7.30
C LYS A 108 6.85 4.40 -7.14
N HIS A 109 6.49 5.67 -7.03
CA HIS A 109 7.46 6.75 -6.85
C HIS A 109 8.26 6.59 -5.56
N TYR A 110 7.58 6.40 -4.44
CA TYR A 110 8.22 6.24 -3.14
C TYR A 110 9.07 4.97 -3.04
N ALA A 111 8.66 3.91 -3.72
CA ALA A 111 9.46 2.70 -3.83
C ALA A 111 10.71 2.92 -4.69
N ASN A 112 10.59 3.58 -5.84
CA ASN A 112 11.68 3.70 -6.82
C ASN A 112 12.76 4.69 -6.41
N PHE A 113 12.34 5.88 -6.01
CA PHE A 113 13.24 7.00 -5.79
C PHE A 113 13.49 7.20 -4.29
N GLY A 114 12.58 6.71 -3.45
CA GLY A 114 12.50 7.18 -2.09
C GLY A 114 12.17 8.67 -2.01
N GLU A 115 12.10 9.16 -0.79
CA GLU A 115 12.04 10.58 -0.47
C GLU A 115 13.01 10.77 0.71
N LYS A 116 13.68 11.92 0.77
CA LYS A 116 14.55 12.25 1.91
C LYS A 116 13.76 12.93 3.03
N ASP A 117 12.82 13.77 2.63
CA ASP A 117 12.04 14.61 3.52
C ASP A 117 10.59 14.09 3.63
N PRO A 118 9.92 14.29 4.77
CA PRO A 118 8.48 14.07 4.91
C PRO A 118 7.71 14.79 3.81
N LYS A 119 6.70 14.13 3.23
CA LYS A 119 5.75 14.76 2.30
C LYS A 119 4.34 14.65 2.84
N TYR A 120 3.47 15.45 2.26
CA TYR A 120 2.06 15.44 2.59
C TYR A 120 1.28 14.70 1.52
N ILE A 121 0.24 13.99 1.93
CA ILE A 121 -0.71 13.34 1.03
C ILE A 121 -2.12 13.70 1.47
N MET A 122 -2.99 13.99 0.51
CA MET A 122 -4.40 14.29 0.74
C MET A 122 -5.26 13.20 0.12
N ILE A 123 -6.12 12.59 0.94
CA ILE A 123 -7.07 11.53 0.54
C ILE A 123 -8.40 11.84 1.21
N ASN A 124 -9.49 11.90 0.42
CA ASN A 124 -10.82 12.24 0.93
C ASN A 124 -10.83 13.52 1.79
N SER A 125 -10.06 14.52 1.33
CA SER A 125 -9.83 15.82 1.99
C SER A 125 -9.07 15.76 3.32
N TRP A 126 -8.70 14.57 3.82
CA TRP A 126 -7.82 14.41 4.98
C TRP A 126 -6.36 14.47 4.56
N ILE A 127 -5.53 15.16 5.35
CA ILE A 127 -4.13 15.45 5.05
C ILE A 127 -3.24 14.68 6.03
N TYR A 128 -2.34 13.91 5.47
CA TYR A 128 -1.40 13.08 6.21
C TYR A 128 0.03 13.49 5.94
N LYS A 129 0.86 13.47 6.98
CA LYS A 129 2.31 13.58 6.85
C LYS A 129 2.90 12.17 6.79
N LEU A 130 3.52 11.84 5.66
CA LEU A 130 4.16 10.55 5.40
C LEU A 130 5.68 10.69 5.60
N TYR A 131 6.20 9.99 6.62
CA TYR A 131 7.63 10.00 6.91
C TYR A 131 8.37 8.99 6.04
N PRO A 132 9.35 9.40 5.23
CA PRO A 132 9.91 8.53 4.23
C PRO A 132 10.62 7.31 4.82
N GLU A 133 11.42 7.46 5.89
CA GLU A 133 12.28 6.36 6.41
C GLU A 133 11.47 5.12 6.76
N LYS A 134 10.47 5.27 7.63
CA LYS A 134 9.66 4.16 8.12
C LYS A 134 8.29 4.09 7.48
N LEU A 135 7.87 5.07 6.68
CA LEU A 135 6.55 5.17 6.03
C LEU A 135 5.40 5.11 7.02
N PHE A 136 5.59 5.68 8.21
CA PHE A 136 4.45 5.98 9.09
C PHE A 136 3.68 7.18 8.57
N VAL A 137 2.37 7.11 8.74
CA VAL A 137 1.42 8.14 8.34
C VAL A 137 0.81 8.74 9.60
N PHE A 138 0.75 10.07 9.62
CA PHE A 138 0.17 10.80 10.72
C PHE A 138 -0.88 11.75 10.17
N LEU A 139 -2.08 11.69 10.74
CA LEU A 139 -3.11 12.66 10.44
C LEU A 139 -2.64 14.03 10.95
N VAL A 140 -2.58 15.01 10.05
CA VAL A 140 -2.12 16.37 10.39
C VAL A 140 -3.09 17.44 9.94
N GLY A 141 -4.08 17.13 9.11
CA GLY A 141 -4.98 18.17 8.66
C GLY A 141 -6.19 17.66 7.90
N LYS A 142 -7.03 18.61 7.50
CA LYS A 142 -8.20 18.37 6.69
C LYS A 142 -8.60 19.63 5.94
N GLN A 143 -8.99 19.47 4.68
CA GLN A 143 -9.75 20.46 3.94
C GLN A 143 -11.24 20.32 4.30
N LEU A 144 -11.81 21.37 4.85
CA LEU A 144 -13.19 21.44 5.31
C LEU A 144 -14.16 21.61 4.13
N ASN A 145 -15.31 20.95 4.23
CA ASN A 145 -16.47 21.31 3.43
C ASN A 145 -17.32 22.40 4.11
N ARG A 146 -18.34 22.87 3.39
CA ARG A 146 -19.22 23.96 3.86
C ARG A 146 -20.03 23.63 5.12
N THR A 147 -20.16 22.35 5.47
CA THR A 147 -21.01 21.87 6.57
C THR A 147 -20.21 21.44 7.82
N GLU A 148 -18.90 21.25 7.69
CA GLU A 148 -18.03 20.82 8.77
C GLU A 148 -17.68 21.97 9.71
N LYS A 149 -17.63 21.67 11.01
CA LYS A 149 -17.24 22.63 12.05
C LYS A 149 -15.75 22.50 12.35
N ALA A 150 -15.03 23.61 12.34
CA ALA A 150 -13.59 23.62 12.55
C ALA A 150 -13.16 22.97 13.88
N ASP A 151 -13.84 23.31 14.99
CA ASP A 151 -13.50 22.80 16.33
C ASP A 151 -13.69 21.27 16.46
N GLU A 152 -14.67 20.72 15.76
CA GLU A 152 -14.91 19.27 15.71
C GLU A 152 -13.75 18.58 14.98
N ILE A 153 -13.34 19.12 13.84
CA ILE A 153 -12.22 18.57 13.07
C ILE A 153 -10.90 18.71 13.82
N VAL A 154 -10.68 19.83 14.52
CA VAL A 154 -9.54 19.99 15.44
C VAL A 154 -9.53 18.87 16.46
N SER A 155 -10.67 18.62 17.12
CA SER A 155 -10.80 17.56 18.12
C SER A 155 -10.53 16.16 17.56
N VAL A 156 -10.93 15.90 16.31
CA VAL A 156 -10.63 14.64 15.62
C VAL A 156 -9.14 14.47 15.37
N ILE A 157 -8.47 15.51 14.84
CA ILE A 157 -7.03 15.46 14.55
C ILE A 157 -6.23 15.28 15.84
N GLU A 158 -6.56 16.04 16.88
CA GLU A 158 -5.95 15.90 18.21
C GLU A 158 -6.26 14.54 18.85
N GLY A 159 -7.46 13.99 18.63
CA GLY A 159 -7.86 12.68 19.13
C GLY A 159 -7.07 11.51 18.53
N GLN A 160 -6.46 11.69 17.35
CA GLN A 160 -5.53 10.74 16.72
C GLN A 160 -4.06 11.04 17.03
N TYR A 161 -3.76 12.11 17.74
CA TYR A 161 -2.40 12.45 18.13
C TYR A 161 -1.75 11.29 18.89
N LYS A 162 -0.51 10.94 18.51
CA LYS A 162 0.25 9.80 19.07
C LYS A 162 -0.36 8.41 18.83
N LYS A 163 -1.44 8.28 18.04
CA LYS A 163 -2.04 7.01 17.66
C LYS A 163 -1.64 6.66 16.23
N TYR A 164 -0.68 5.74 16.10
CA TYR A 164 -0.08 5.42 14.80
C TYR A 164 0.25 3.93 14.64
N THR A 165 0.12 3.15 15.71
CA THR A 165 0.28 1.69 15.63
C THR A 165 -0.99 1.07 15.06
N TYR A 166 -0.87 -0.08 14.41
CA TYR A 166 -2.05 -0.77 13.88
C TYR A 166 -3.08 -1.13 14.97
N GLU A 167 -2.64 -1.33 16.21
CA GLU A 167 -3.57 -1.54 17.31
C GLU A 167 -4.35 -0.26 17.62
N ASP A 168 -3.67 0.89 17.69
CA ASP A 168 -4.37 2.18 17.87
C ASP A 168 -5.37 2.45 16.75
N LEU A 169 -4.99 2.15 15.49
CA LEU A 169 -5.85 2.36 14.34
C LEU A 169 -7.09 1.45 14.39
N ARG A 170 -6.91 0.17 14.72
CA ARG A 170 -8.03 -0.78 14.88
C ARG A 170 -8.94 -0.39 16.01
N GLU A 171 -8.38 -0.02 17.17
CA GLU A 171 -9.18 0.39 18.31
C GLU A 171 -9.93 1.71 18.04
N GLY A 172 -9.28 2.65 17.37
CA GLY A 172 -9.91 3.88 16.87
C GLY A 172 -11.12 3.57 15.98
N ILE A 173 -10.96 2.66 15.01
CA ILE A 173 -12.07 2.18 14.17
C ILE A 173 -13.18 1.57 15.03
N ARG A 174 -12.88 0.61 15.89
CA ARG A 174 -13.86 -0.09 16.75
C ARG A 174 -14.62 0.89 17.67
N SER A 175 -13.95 1.94 18.13
CA SER A 175 -14.56 2.98 18.99
C SER A 175 -15.59 3.85 18.26
N CYS A 176 -15.56 3.90 16.92
CA CYS A 176 -16.55 4.60 16.09
C CYS A 176 -17.82 3.77 15.84
N ARG A 177 -17.94 2.59 16.45
CA ARG A 177 -19.12 1.74 16.34
C ARG A 177 -20.31 2.41 17.04
N GLU A 178 -21.42 2.53 16.34
CA GLU A 178 -22.69 2.93 16.93
C GLU A 178 -23.18 1.85 17.92
N ASN A 179 -23.76 2.25 19.05
CA ASN A 179 -24.10 1.35 20.17
C ASN A 179 -24.94 0.11 19.78
N ASN A 180 -25.66 0.15 18.65
CA ASN A 180 -26.56 -0.90 18.20
C ASN A 180 -26.05 -1.70 16.98
N LYS A 181 -24.86 -1.40 16.44
CA LYS A 181 -24.29 -2.10 15.27
C LYS A 181 -23.32 -3.20 15.69
N ASP A 182 -23.30 -4.30 14.94
CA ASP A 182 -22.27 -5.33 15.10
C ASP A 182 -20.92 -4.80 14.57
N LEU A 183 -19.81 -5.32 15.09
CA LEU A 183 -18.48 -5.06 14.53
C LEU A 183 -18.39 -5.48 13.06
N ASN A 184 -19.10 -6.53 12.67
CA ASN A 184 -19.14 -6.94 11.26
C ASN A 184 -19.71 -5.85 10.36
N ASP A 185 -20.75 -5.12 10.80
CA ASP A 185 -21.33 -4.02 10.03
C ASP A 185 -20.31 -2.90 9.82
N LEU A 186 -19.55 -2.55 10.87
CA LEU A 186 -18.47 -1.57 10.80
C LEU A 186 -17.36 -2.01 9.84
N TYR A 187 -17.03 -3.29 9.82
CA TYR A 187 -16.01 -3.83 8.92
C TYR A 187 -16.48 -3.85 7.45
N VAL A 188 -17.77 -4.12 7.20
CA VAL A 188 -18.38 -4.00 5.87
C VAL A 188 -18.40 -2.53 5.43
N GLU A 189 -18.74 -1.61 6.33
CA GLU A 189 -18.69 -0.16 6.09
C GLU A 189 -17.28 0.28 5.69
N PHE A 190 -16.25 -0.21 6.39
CA PHE A 190 -14.85 0.04 6.05
C PHE A 190 -14.46 -0.56 4.68
N ALA A 191 -14.90 -1.78 4.37
CA ALA A 191 -14.64 -2.40 3.06
C ALA A 191 -15.25 -1.57 1.92
N HIS A 192 -16.49 -1.10 2.07
CA HIS A 192 -17.10 -0.20 1.11
C HIS A 192 -16.33 1.12 1.00
N TYR A 193 -15.92 1.71 2.13
CA TYR A 193 -15.12 2.93 2.15
C TYR A 193 -13.79 2.78 1.38
N ALA A 194 -13.06 1.69 1.63
CA ALA A 194 -11.79 1.40 0.97
C ALA A 194 -11.98 1.20 -0.55
N ARG A 195 -13.01 0.46 -0.96
CA ARG A 195 -13.36 0.27 -2.37
C ARG A 195 -13.69 1.60 -3.05
N ASP A 196 -14.57 2.38 -2.44
CA ASP A 196 -15.04 3.64 -3.02
C ASP A 196 -13.87 4.65 -3.14
N THR A 197 -12.97 4.67 -2.14
CA THR A 197 -11.73 5.47 -2.17
C THR A 197 -10.80 5.05 -3.33
N LEU A 198 -10.61 3.75 -3.56
CA LEU A 198 -9.82 3.27 -4.72
C LEU A 198 -10.42 3.70 -6.06
N GLN A 199 -11.75 3.65 -6.16
CA GLN A 199 -12.47 4.01 -7.38
C GLN A 199 -12.53 5.53 -7.63
N GLY A 200 -12.04 6.33 -6.68
CA GLY A 200 -12.14 7.78 -6.75
C GLY A 200 -13.57 8.31 -6.60
N ILE A 201 -14.44 7.51 -5.98
CA ILE A 201 -15.78 7.95 -5.60
C ILE A 201 -15.61 8.87 -4.40
N TYR A 202 -16.07 10.12 -4.53
CA TYR A 202 -15.97 11.09 -3.44
C TYR A 202 -16.78 10.62 -2.22
N THR A 203 -16.09 10.14 -1.18
CA THR A 203 -16.69 9.66 0.08
C THR A 203 -16.79 10.74 1.16
N HIS A 204 -16.13 11.87 0.94
CA HIS A 204 -16.00 12.93 1.93
C HIS A 204 -17.37 13.50 2.36
N GLY A 205 -17.55 13.62 3.68
CA GLY A 205 -18.79 14.13 4.30
C GLY A 205 -19.95 13.12 4.34
N ARG A 206 -19.75 11.86 3.90
CA ARG A 206 -20.78 10.80 4.02
C ARG A 206 -20.77 10.10 5.37
N LEU A 207 -19.64 10.15 6.06
CA LEU A 207 -19.43 9.54 7.38
C LEU A 207 -19.23 10.62 8.41
N ASP A 208 -19.47 10.26 9.67
CA ASP A 208 -19.00 11.03 10.82
C ASP A 208 -17.48 11.34 10.67
N PRO A 209 -17.02 12.57 10.93
CA PRO A 209 -15.62 12.94 10.71
C PRO A 209 -14.61 12.10 11.50
N CYS A 210 -14.94 11.70 12.74
CA CYS A 210 -14.05 10.86 13.53
C CYS A 210 -13.90 9.47 12.88
N LYS A 211 -15.03 8.86 12.48
CA LYS A 211 -15.03 7.56 11.77
C LYS A 211 -14.26 7.67 10.44
N GLU A 212 -14.51 8.70 9.65
CA GLU A 212 -13.84 8.89 8.36
C GLU A 212 -12.33 9.05 8.52
N ALA A 213 -11.88 9.81 9.52
CA ALA A 213 -10.46 9.99 9.81
C ALA A 213 -9.78 8.65 10.13
N TRP A 214 -10.40 7.80 10.96
CA TRP A 214 -9.86 6.48 11.30
C TRP A 214 -9.80 5.54 10.09
N PHE A 215 -10.88 5.51 9.30
CA PHE A 215 -10.95 4.70 8.08
C PHE A 215 -9.86 5.13 7.09
N THR A 216 -9.72 6.44 6.86
CA THR A 216 -8.72 6.99 5.95
C THR A 216 -7.30 6.73 6.45
N THR A 217 -7.05 6.86 7.75
CA THR A 217 -5.73 6.61 8.34
C THR A 217 -5.32 5.15 8.17
N TYR A 218 -6.22 4.21 8.52
CA TYR A 218 -5.97 2.79 8.36
C TYR A 218 -5.79 2.41 6.89
N PHE A 219 -6.65 2.91 5.99
CA PHE A 219 -6.51 2.74 4.54
C PHE A 219 -5.15 3.24 4.05
N THR A 220 -4.72 4.43 4.47
CA THR A 220 -3.44 5.02 4.06
C THR A 220 -2.26 4.19 4.58
N ALA A 221 -2.34 3.69 5.81
CA ALA A 221 -1.35 2.80 6.35
C ALA A 221 -1.27 1.50 5.53
N THR A 222 -2.39 0.78 5.36
CA THR A 222 -2.43 -0.56 4.76
C THR A 222 -2.33 -0.61 3.24
N MET A 223 -2.96 0.33 2.53
CA MET A 223 -3.00 0.34 1.07
C MET A 223 -1.80 1.05 0.46
N ILE A 224 -1.31 2.11 1.11
CA ILE A 224 -0.23 2.95 0.56
C ILE A 224 1.08 2.61 1.23
N SER A 225 1.17 2.78 2.55
CA SER A 225 2.45 2.67 3.25
C SER A 225 3.01 1.25 3.22
N GLU A 226 2.18 0.23 3.46
CA GLU A 226 2.58 -1.18 3.31
C GLU A 226 2.99 -1.49 1.88
N SER A 227 2.22 -1.02 0.90
CA SER A 227 2.49 -1.27 -0.51
C SER A 227 3.77 -0.60 -1.00
N ILE A 228 4.12 0.59 -0.50
CA ILE A 228 5.43 1.21 -0.76
C ILE A 228 6.54 0.32 -0.23
N ARG A 229 6.36 -0.25 0.96
CA ARG A 229 7.37 -1.13 1.58
C ARG A 229 7.44 -2.48 0.89
N ASN A 230 6.34 -3.06 0.46
CA ASN A 230 6.30 -4.33 -0.25
C ASN A 230 5.12 -4.32 -1.22
N PHE A 231 5.40 -4.29 -2.53
CA PHE A 231 4.33 -4.21 -3.53
C PHE A 231 3.32 -5.37 -3.46
N ARG A 232 3.70 -6.53 -2.89
CA ARG A 232 2.78 -7.65 -2.66
C ARG A 232 1.61 -7.26 -1.78
N SER A 233 1.81 -6.35 -0.84
CA SER A 233 0.76 -5.86 0.05
C SER A 233 -0.41 -5.26 -0.73
N PHE A 234 -0.17 -4.56 -1.85
CA PHE A 234 -1.27 -3.97 -2.61
C PHE A 234 -2.25 -5.04 -3.13
N VAL A 235 -1.73 -6.04 -3.83
CA VAL A 235 -2.56 -7.12 -4.40
C VAL A 235 -3.24 -7.94 -3.31
N ILE A 236 -2.53 -8.24 -2.22
CA ILE A 236 -3.09 -8.96 -1.07
C ILE A 236 -4.24 -8.17 -0.43
N ASN A 237 -4.11 -6.85 -0.28
CA ASN A 237 -5.22 -6.04 0.21
C ASN A 237 -6.44 -6.07 -0.72
N ILE A 238 -6.25 -6.01 -2.04
CA ILE A 238 -7.39 -6.06 -3.00
C ILE A 238 -8.11 -7.43 -2.92
N MET A 239 -7.36 -8.53 -2.80
CA MET A 239 -7.93 -9.87 -2.63
C MET A 239 -8.72 -9.98 -1.33
N ILE A 240 -8.19 -9.45 -0.22
CA ILE A 240 -8.90 -9.43 1.06
C ILE A 240 -10.16 -8.58 0.95
N LEU A 241 -10.06 -7.39 0.37
CA LEU A 241 -11.19 -6.49 0.15
C LEU A 241 -12.33 -7.20 -0.60
N ASP A 242 -12.00 -7.96 -1.65
CA ASP A 242 -12.96 -8.75 -2.41
C ASP A 242 -13.72 -9.79 -1.55
N MET A 243 -12.98 -10.56 -0.75
CA MET A 243 -13.56 -11.55 0.16
C MET A 243 -14.38 -10.88 1.28
N SER A 244 -13.90 -9.75 1.79
CA SER A 244 -14.55 -8.98 2.85
C SER A 244 -15.89 -8.39 2.44
N LEU A 245 -16.04 -7.99 1.18
CA LEU A 245 -17.32 -7.55 0.63
C LEU A 245 -18.35 -8.68 0.47
N SER A 246 -17.93 -9.94 0.61
CA SER A 246 -18.78 -11.09 0.31
C SER A 246 -19.12 -11.96 1.54
N GLN A 247 -18.18 -12.19 2.45
CA GLN A 247 -18.37 -13.18 3.53
C GLN A 247 -17.63 -12.89 4.84
N ASN A 248 -16.43 -12.29 4.84
CA ASN A 248 -15.61 -12.16 6.05
C ASN A 248 -14.95 -10.78 6.16
N PRO A 249 -15.70 -9.75 6.61
CA PRO A 249 -15.22 -8.38 6.60
C PRO A 249 -14.10 -8.14 7.61
N GLU A 250 -13.98 -8.96 8.67
CA GLU A 250 -12.93 -8.81 9.68
C GLU A 250 -11.52 -9.10 9.14
N PHE A 251 -11.41 -9.81 8.01
CA PHE A 251 -10.10 -10.08 7.40
C PHE A 251 -9.33 -8.81 7.04
N LEU A 252 -10.04 -7.75 6.65
CA LEU A 252 -9.43 -6.50 6.18
C LEU A 252 -8.74 -5.72 7.31
N LEU A 253 -9.24 -5.85 8.54
CA LEU A 253 -8.67 -5.19 9.72
C LEU A 253 -7.73 -6.09 10.52
N GLU A 254 -8.08 -7.37 10.67
CA GLU A 254 -7.41 -8.26 11.64
C GLU A 254 -6.36 -9.16 10.99
N LYS A 255 -6.60 -9.57 9.74
CA LYS A 255 -5.85 -10.67 9.11
C LYS A 255 -4.90 -10.23 8.01
N LEU A 256 -4.75 -8.92 7.76
CA LEU A 256 -3.80 -8.41 6.78
C LEU A 256 -2.35 -8.70 7.24
N PRO A 257 -1.57 -9.54 6.53
CA PRO A 257 -0.30 -10.06 7.05
C PRO A 257 0.69 -8.98 7.50
N MET A 258 0.80 -7.90 6.73
CA MET A 258 1.74 -6.81 6.99
C MET A 258 1.27 -5.83 8.09
N ALA A 259 -0.01 -5.81 8.43
CA ALA A 259 -0.59 -4.95 9.47
C ALA A 259 -0.72 -5.62 10.86
N ARG A 260 -0.19 -6.83 11.03
CA ARG A 260 -0.23 -7.56 12.32
C ARG A 260 0.81 -7.10 13.34
N GLY A 261 1.76 -6.25 12.94
CA GLY A 261 2.90 -5.88 13.78
C GLY A 261 3.90 -7.03 13.90
N GLY A 262 5.17 -6.78 13.56
CA GLY A 262 6.23 -7.79 13.64
C GLY A 262 6.37 -8.74 12.45
N SER A 263 5.47 -8.67 11.46
CA SER A 263 5.63 -9.26 10.11
C SER A 263 6.70 -8.56 9.26
N TRP A 264 7.23 -7.46 9.77
CA TRP A 264 8.35 -6.70 9.23
C TRP A 264 9.67 -7.45 9.33
N ILE A 265 10.28 -7.72 8.20
CA ILE A 265 11.53 -8.49 8.11
C ILE A 265 12.70 -7.55 7.96
N ASN A 266 12.56 -6.54 7.10
CA ASN A 266 13.46 -5.41 6.93
C ASN A 266 12.71 -4.10 6.67
N SER A 267 12.42 -3.32 7.72
CA SER A 267 11.67 -2.06 7.60
C SER A 267 12.32 -0.99 6.71
N ASP A 268 13.60 -1.16 6.38
CA ASP A 268 14.41 -0.15 5.69
C ASP A 268 14.44 -0.38 4.17
N LYS A 269 13.84 -1.49 3.70
CA LYS A 269 13.72 -1.84 2.28
C LYS A 269 12.32 -1.54 1.76
N ARG A 270 12.23 -1.23 0.46
CA ARG A 270 11.01 -0.79 -0.23
C ARG A 270 10.83 -1.48 -1.58
N GLY A 271 9.64 -1.37 -2.14
CA GLY A 271 9.30 -1.82 -3.49
C GLY A 271 9.48 -3.32 -3.67
N PHE A 272 10.27 -3.69 -4.68
CA PHE A 272 10.46 -5.08 -5.07
C PHE A 272 11.32 -5.88 -4.08
N TYR A 273 12.36 -5.25 -3.55
CA TYR A 273 13.17 -5.86 -2.49
C TYR A 273 12.38 -5.88 -1.18
N GLY A 274 11.74 -4.76 -0.89
CA GLY A 274 10.73 -4.59 0.14
C GLY A 274 11.02 -5.09 1.55
N ALA A 275 10.05 -4.85 2.44
CA ALA A 275 10.22 -5.18 3.85
C ALA A 275 10.15 -6.67 4.17
N SER A 276 9.95 -7.51 3.15
CA SER A 276 10.03 -8.97 3.22
C SER A 276 11.46 -9.50 2.99
N THR A 277 12.42 -8.71 2.52
CA THR A 277 13.82 -9.18 2.43
C THR A 277 14.37 -9.53 3.84
N PRO A 278 15.07 -10.65 4.04
CA PRO A 278 15.66 -10.99 5.34
C PRO A 278 16.66 -9.93 5.81
N VAL A 279 16.52 -9.41 7.03
CA VAL A 279 17.68 -8.93 7.79
C VAL A 279 18.46 -10.16 8.23
N SER A 280 19.80 -10.13 8.14
CA SER A 280 20.69 -11.23 8.53
C SER A 280 20.16 -11.99 9.76
N GLY A 281 19.81 -13.26 9.57
CA GLY A 281 19.30 -14.15 10.63
C GLY A 281 17.76 -14.26 10.78
N ARG A 282 16.93 -13.45 10.09
CA ARG A 282 15.44 -13.46 10.25
C ARG A 282 14.66 -14.30 9.22
N LYS A 283 15.28 -15.33 8.63
CA LYS A 283 14.68 -16.23 7.62
C LYS A 283 13.31 -16.83 7.99
N PRO A 284 13.04 -17.24 9.25
CA PRO A 284 11.74 -17.88 9.60
C PRO A 284 10.53 -16.94 9.45
N ARG A 285 10.70 -15.63 9.66
CA ARG A 285 9.60 -14.66 9.52
C ARG A 285 9.20 -14.45 8.05
N LEU A 286 10.14 -14.58 7.12
CA LEU A 286 9.88 -14.47 5.67
C LEU A 286 9.04 -15.63 5.18
N LYS A 287 9.43 -16.84 5.58
CA LYS A 287 8.67 -18.04 5.26
C LYS A 287 7.21 -17.89 5.69
N LYS A 288 6.99 -17.52 6.96
CA LYS A 288 5.63 -17.32 7.51
C LYS A 288 4.85 -16.23 6.78
N LEU A 289 5.47 -15.09 6.47
CA LEU A 289 4.81 -14.03 5.70
C LEU A 289 4.34 -14.51 4.33
N ILE A 290 5.21 -15.24 3.60
CA ILE A 290 4.87 -15.78 2.28
C ILE A 290 3.77 -16.85 2.40
N GLU A 291 3.83 -17.72 3.43
CA GLU A 291 2.80 -18.71 3.71
C GLU A 291 1.44 -18.06 3.99
N ASP A 292 1.40 -17.00 4.80
CA ASP A 292 0.18 -16.23 5.09
C ASP A 292 -0.39 -15.58 3.82
N GLU A 293 0.46 -14.98 2.97
CA GLU A 293 0.04 -14.38 1.70
C GLU A 293 -0.48 -15.42 0.69
N GLU A 294 0.16 -16.58 0.63
CA GLU A 294 -0.26 -17.70 -0.23
C GLU A 294 -1.59 -18.32 0.26
N GLU A 295 -1.80 -18.41 1.57
CA GLU A 295 -3.06 -18.86 2.15
C GLU A 295 -4.21 -17.92 1.77
N ILE A 296 -3.98 -16.61 1.84
CA ILE A 296 -4.95 -15.59 1.39
C ILE A 296 -5.26 -15.76 -0.08
N PHE A 297 -4.24 -15.94 -0.92
CA PHE A 297 -4.42 -16.16 -2.35
C PHE A 297 -5.27 -17.39 -2.66
N LYS A 298 -4.98 -18.53 -2.02
CA LYS A 298 -5.75 -19.78 -2.17
C LYS A 298 -7.20 -19.61 -1.72
N LYS A 299 -7.43 -18.97 -0.58
CA LYS A 299 -8.79 -18.66 -0.09
C LYS A 299 -9.56 -17.77 -1.07
N TRP A 300 -8.88 -16.79 -1.65
CA TRP A 300 -9.49 -15.90 -2.63
C TRP A 300 -9.89 -16.62 -3.93
N LEU A 301 -9.05 -17.50 -4.46
CA LEU A 301 -9.42 -18.33 -5.61
C LEU A 301 -10.61 -19.25 -5.30
N LEU A 302 -10.58 -19.91 -4.13
CA LEU A 302 -11.67 -20.77 -3.69
C LEU A 302 -12.99 -19.98 -3.52
N HIS A 303 -12.92 -18.78 -2.94
CA HIS A 303 -14.06 -17.85 -2.83
C HIS A 303 -14.70 -17.54 -4.19
N ARG A 304 -13.88 -17.52 -5.24
CA ARG A 304 -14.34 -17.31 -6.63
C ARG A 304 -14.73 -18.59 -7.36
N ASN A 305 -14.71 -19.74 -6.69
CA ASN A 305 -14.89 -21.07 -7.29
C ASN A 305 -13.92 -21.32 -8.46
N LYS A 306 -12.65 -20.93 -8.27
CA LYS A 306 -11.58 -21.08 -9.26
C LYS A 306 -10.43 -21.90 -8.69
N SER A 307 -9.78 -22.66 -9.56
CA SER A 307 -8.50 -23.35 -9.27
C SER A 307 -7.28 -22.56 -9.73
N GLU A 308 -7.47 -21.61 -10.65
CA GLU A 308 -6.41 -20.77 -11.22
C GLU A 308 -6.96 -19.40 -11.62
N ILE A 309 -6.07 -18.45 -11.89
CA ILE A 309 -6.44 -17.11 -12.36
C ILE A 309 -6.88 -17.18 -13.82
N ASP A 310 -8.10 -16.74 -14.09
CA ASP A 310 -8.63 -16.50 -15.43
C ASP A 310 -8.93 -15.02 -15.70
N THR A 311 -9.38 -14.72 -16.91
CA THR A 311 -9.75 -13.36 -17.34
C THR A 311 -10.84 -12.74 -16.46
N GLU A 312 -11.84 -13.51 -16.03
CA GLU A 312 -12.94 -12.98 -15.23
C GLU A 312 -12.47 -12.64 -13.81
N THR A 313 -11.56 -13.44 -13.26
CA THR A 313 -10.90 -13.20 -11.98
C THR A 313 -10.06 -11.92 -12.02
N ILE A 314 -9.30 -11.69 -13.09
CA ILE A 314 -8.56 -10.44 -13.33
C ILE A 314 -9.52 -9.25 -13.44
N LYS A 315 -10.60 -9.41 -14.21
CA LYS A 315 -11.59 -8.35 -14.40
C LYS A 315 -12.24 -7.96 -13.08
N CYS A 316 -12.57 -8.92 -12.21
CA CYS A 316 -13.09 -8.64 -10.87
C CYS A 316 -12.11 -7.79 -10.03
N LEU A 317 -10.82 -8.13 -10.01
CA LEU A 317 -9.81 -7.31 -9.32
C LEU A 317 -9.76 -5.88 -9.87
N LEU A 318 -9.76 -5.75 -11.20
CA LEU A 318 -9.74 -4.43 -11.83
C LEU A 318 -11.02 -3.65 -11.55
N GLU A 319 -12.18 -4.30 -11.46
CA GLU A 319 -13.44 -3.64 -11.13
C GLU A 319 -13.41 -3.07 -9.72
N LEU A 320 -12.75 -3.73 -8.77
CA LEU A 320 -12.55 -3.19 -7.41
C LEU A 320 -11.65 -1.95 -7.43
N VAL A 321 -10.59 -1.97 -8.23
CA VAL A 321 -9.57 -0.91 -8.26
C VAL A 321 -10.00 0.31 -9.08
N TYR A 322 -10.63 0.09 -10.24
CA TYR A 322 -10.94 1.13 -11.21
C TYR A 322 -12.44 1.44 -11.34
N GLY A 323 -13.31 0.54 -10.86
CA GLY A 323 -14.74 0.64 -11.01
C GLY A 323 -15.25 0.07 -12.34
N LYS A 324 -16.48 -0.48 -12.32
CA LYS A 324 -17.12 -1.09 -13.49
C LYS A 324 -17.27 -0.12 -14.67
N LEU A 325 -17.67 1.12 -14.40
CA LEU A 325 -17.88 2.12 -15.44
C LEU A 325 -16.59 2.43 -16.18
N ARG A 326 -15.49 2.65 -15.45
CA ARG A 326 -14.19 2.99 -16.04
C ARG A 326 -13.63 1.86 -16.90
N LEU A 327 -13.76 0.61 -16.47
CA LEU A 327 -13.34 -0.53 -17.28
C LEU A 327 -14.17 -0.72 -18.54
N ARG A 328 -15.46 -0.34 -18.51
CA ARG A 328 -16.31 -0.33 -19.71
C ARG A 328 -15.92 0.79 -20.68
N THR A 329 -15.58 1.96 -20.17
CA THR A 329 -15.22 3.12 -21.02
C THR A 329 -13.77 3.09 -21.49
N ASP A 330 -12.89 2.35 -20.82
CA ASP A 330 -11.48 2.16 -21.18
C ASP A 330 -11.10 0.67 -21.11
N PRO A 331 -11.52 -0.14 -22.11
CA PRO A 331 -11.23 -1.58 -22.13
C PRO A 331 -9.73 -1.89 -22.28
N SER A 332 -8.93 -0.92 -22.72
CA SER A 332 -7.48 -1.04 -22.86
C SER A 332 -6.79 -1.34 -21.53
N LEU A 333 -7.39 -0.93 -20.40
CA LEU A 333 -6.90 -1.24 -19.06
C LEU A 333 -6.85 -2.75 -18.81
N LEU A 334 -7.93 -3.47 -19.16
CA LEU A 334 -8.02 -4.92 -18.98
C LEU A 334 -7.04 -5.64 -19.92
N GLU A 335 -7.05 -5.26 -21.20
CA GLU A 335 -6.18 -5.87 -22.22
C GLU A 335 -4.69 -5.71 -21.86
N THR A 336 -4.31 -4.51 -21.43
CA THR A 336 -2.93 -4.24 -21.05
C THR A 336 -2.54 -5.00 -19.79
N PHE A 337 -3.42 -5.05 -18.79
CA PHE A 337 -3.17 -5.81 -17.57
C PHE A 337 -2.91 -7.30 -17.88
N ILE A 338 -3.78 -7.91 -18.69
CA ILE A 338 -3.65 -9.31 -19.12
C ILE A 338 -2.35 -9.51 -19.90
N THR A 339 -2.04 -8.62 -20.84
CA THR A 339 -0.81 -8.67 -21.64
C THR A 339 0.42 -8.68 -20.75
N ASN A 340 0.47 -7.79 -19.75
CA ASN A 340 1.59 -7.73 -18.80
C ASN A 340 1.67 -8.97 -17.90
N TYR A 341 0.53 -9.54 -17.52
CA TYR A 341 0.47 -10.73 -16.69
C TYR A 341 1.02 -11.93 -17.46
N VAL A 342 0.56 -12.13 -18.69
CA VAL A 342 1.02 -13.18 -19.59
C VAL A 342 2.51 -13.00 -19.92
N HIS A 343 2.94 -11.76 -20.20
CA HIS A 343 4.34 -11.45 -20.44
C HIS A 343 5.22 -11.82 -19.24
N PHE A 344 4.81 -11.46 -18.02
CA PHE A 344 5.51 -11.87 -16.80
C PHE A 344 5.65 -13.40 -16.73
N LYS A 345 4.54 -14.14 -16.87
CA LYS A 345 4.56 -15.61 -16.78
C LYS A 345 5.45 -16.25 -17.84
N LYS A 346 5.53 -15.68 -19.04
CA LYS A 346 6.43 -16.15 -20.12
C LYS A 346 7.89 -15.91 -19.79
N GLU A 347 8.26 -14.68 -19.46
CA GLU A 347 9.64 -14.27 -19.12
C GLU A 347 10.22 -15.04 -17.93
N ILE A 348 9.36 -15.42 -17.00
CA ILE A 348 9.73 -16.10 -15.78
C ILE A 348 9.88 -17.62 -15.97
N LYS A 349 9.13 -18.21 -16.91
CA LYS A 349 9.28 -19.61 -17.34
C LYS A 349 10.50 -19.82 -18.23
N SER A 350 10.80 -18.87 -19.14
CA SER A 350 11.94 -18.98 -20.07
C SER A 350 13.32 -18.91 -19.39
N LYS A 351 13.38 -18.36 -18.16
CA LYS A 351 14.60 -18.30 -17.33
C LYS A 351 14.86 -19.56 -16.51
N ILE A 352 14.01 -20.58 -16.59
CA ILE A 352 14.27 -21.91 -16.04
C ILE A 352 14.83 -22.74 -17.20
N PRO A 353 16.12 -23.15 -17.20
CA PRO A 353 16.63 -24.04 -18.24
C PRO A 353 15.81 -25.34 -18.23
N PRO A 354 15.40 -25.87 -19.40
CA PRO A 354 14.66 -27.13 -19.48
C PRO A 354 15.41 -28.37 -18.97
N GLU A 355 16.67 -28.24 -18.56
CA GLU A 355 17.58 -29.36 -18.30
C GLU A 355 17.54 -29.92 -16.86
N LEU A 356 16.72 -29.40 -15.95
CA LEU A 356 16.61 -29.93 -14.57
C LEU A 356 15.34 -30.75 -14.29
N LEU A 357 14.64 -31.20 -15.32
CA LEU A 357 13.55 -32.16 -15.22
C LEU A 357 13.94 -33.50 -15.87
N ARG A 358 14.96 -34.18 -15.33
CA ARG A 358 15.16 -35.64 -15.41
C ARG A 358 16.34 -36.07 -14.53
N GLY A 359 16.13 -37.08 -13.68
CA GLY A 359 17.21 -37.95 -13.21
C GLY A 359 17.67 -37.77 -11.76
N SER A 360 17.00 -38.51 -10.88
CA SER A 360 17.57 -39.31 -9.78
C SER A 360 19.09 -39.25 -9.47
N HIS A 361 19.33 -39.11 -8.16
CA HIS A 361 20.46 -39.59 -7.35
C HIS A 361 21.54 -38.58 -6.99
N GLY A 362 21.81 -38.54 -5.69
CA GLY A 362 22.48 -37.44 -5.05
C GLY A 362 23.98 -37.42 -5.30
N ARG A 363 24.55 -36.23 -5.14
CA ARG A 363 25.74 -36.00 -4.34
C ARG A 363 25.88 -34.51 -4.05
N GLN A 364 26.23 -34.28 -2.80
CA GLN A 364 26.67 -33.05 -2.15
C GLN A 364 27.83 -32.41 -2.94
N ILE A 365 27.81 -31.11 -3.22
CA ILE A 365 29.04 -30.30 -3.37
C ILE A 365 28.83 -28.92 -2.74
N SER A 366 29.68 -28.63 -1.76
CA SER A 366 29.87 -27.38 -1.05
C SER A 366 30.72 -26.38 -1.85
N LEU A 367 30.62 -25.11 -1.45
CA LEU A 367 31.57 -24.01 -1.69
C LEU A 367 33.00 -24.46 -2.04
N GLN A 368 33.46 -24.15 -3.25
CA GLN A 368 34.82 -23.73 -3.56
C GLN A 368 34.88 -23.23 -5.02
N ASN A 369 35.13 -21.94 -5.19
CA ASN A 369 36.08 -21.35 -6.15
C ASN A 369 35.83 -19.84 -6.27
N MET A 370 36.43 -19.10 -5.33
CA MET A 370 37.02 -17.80 -5.64
C MET A 370 38.35 -18.02 -6.38
N ASN A 371 38.74 -17.02 -7.17
CA ASN A 371 40.00 -16.85 -7.91
C ASN A 371 39.99 -17.62 -9.25
N LEU A 372 40.33 -17.04 -10.40
CA LEU A 372 41.36 -16.05 -10.71
C LEU A 372 40.94 -15.12 -11.85
N SER A 373 41.57 -13.96 -11.80
CA SER A 373 41.62 -12.84 -12.71
C SER A 373 42.47 -13.06 -13.97
N PHE A 374 42.20 -12.21 -14.98
CA PHE A 374 43.00 -11.85 -16.18
C PHE A 374 43.15 -12.93 -17.29
N TYR A 375 43.26 -12.64 -18.60
CA TYR A 375 43.84 -11.51 -19.37
C TYR A 375 43.37 -11.49 -20.85
N HIS A 376 43.46 -10.30 -21.48
CA HIS A 376 43.78 -9.96 -22.90
C HIS A 376 42.82 -10.40 -24.05
N PHE A 377 42.43 -9.59 -25.04
CA PHE A 377 42.91 -8.32 -25.61
C PHE A 377 41.78 -7.30 -25.79
#